data_AF-A0A8S2Z3M3-F1
#
_entry.id   AF-A0A8S2Z3M3-F1
#
_cell.length_a   1.000
_cell.length_b   1.000
_cell.length_c   1.000
_cell.angle_alpha   90.00
_cell.angle_beta   90.00
_cell.angle_gamma   90.00
#
_symmetry.space_group_name_H-M   'P 1'
#
loop_
_entity.id
_entity.type
_entity.pdbx_description
1 polymer ?
#
loop_
_entity_poly.entity_id
_entity_poly.type
_entity_poly.pdbx_seq_one_letter_code
_entity_poly.pdbx_strand_id
1 'polypeptide(L)' 'IGLVKLHFVPSDDKLRLRGNALRQAIANDKENGLIPFYLCATLGTTGACAFDNLVELG' A
#
# COMPACT_ATOMS: atom_id res chain seq x y z
N ILE A 1 -2.66 10.48 -20.07
CA ILE A 1 -2.15 11.41 -19.05
C ILE A 1 -2.54 10.84 -17.68
N GLY A 2 -1.60 10.20 -17.00
CA GLY A 2 -1.74 9.82 -15.59
C GLY A 2 -0.73 10.67 -14.83
N LEU A 3 -1.22 11.70 -14.15
CA LEU A 3 -0.37 12.73 -13.51
C LEU A 3 0.17 12.29 -12.14
N VAL A 4 -0.06 11.03 -11.76
CA VAL A 4 0.32 10.45 -10.47
C VAL A 4 1.00 9.11 -10.71
N LYS A 5 2.16 8.91 -10.06
CA LYS A 5 2.84 7.62 -10.04
C LYS A 5 2.12 6.67 -9.08
N LEU A 6 1.67 5.53 -9.61
CA LEU A 6 1.14 4.43 -8.81
C LEU A 6 2.29 3.50 -8.39
N HIS A 7 2.31 3.16 -7.11
CA HIS A 7 3.26 2.19 -6.53
C HIS A 7 2.45 1.04 -5.92
N PHE A 8 2.65 -0.17 -6.45
CA PHE A 8 2.04 -1.37 -5.89
C PHE A 8 2.88 -1.92 -4.74
N VAL A 9 2.27 -2.09 -3.57
CA VAL A 9 2.91 -2.69 -2.39
C VAL A 9 2.53 -4.17 -2.32
N PRO A 10 3.50 -5.09 -2.13
CA PRO A 10 3.20 -6.52 -1.98
C PRO A 10 2.31 -6.82 -0.77
N SER A 11 1.36 -7.73 -0.94
CA SER A 11 0.54 -8.28 0.14
C SER A 11 1.25 -9.44 0.85
N ASP A 12 0.78 -9.79 2.05
CA ASP A 12 1.19 -11.00 2.76
C ASP A 12 0.52 -12.28 2.20
N ASP A 13 0.84 -13.43 2.80
CA ASP A 13 0.28 -14.75 2.42
C ASP A 13 -1.26 -14.84 2.57
N LYS A 14 -1.88 -13.89 3.28
CA LYS A 14 -3.33 -13.77 3.43
C LYS A 14 -3.95 -12.75 2.48
N LEU A 15 -3.16 -12.26 1.51
CA LEU A 15 -3.55 -11.26 0.51
C LEU A 15 -3.94 -9.90 1.13
N ARG A 16 -3.32 -9.55 2.26
CA ARG A 16 -3.58 -8.30 2.99
C ARG A 16 -2.38 -7.37 2.87
N LEU A 17 -2.63 -6.09 2.69
CA LEU A 17 -1.62 -5.05 2.87
C LEU A 17 -1.25 -4.93 4.35
N ARG A 18 0.06 -4.87 4.61
CA ARG A 18 0.65 -4.82 5.96
C ARG A 18 1.43 -3.53 6.18
N GLY A 19 1.47 -3.06 7.42
CA GLY A 19 2.09 -1.78 7.76
C GLY A 19 3.60 -1.74 7.52
N ASN A 20 4.30 -2.85 7.71
CA ASN A 20 5.75 -2.92 7.46
C ASN A 20 6.08 -2.73 5.97
N ALA A 21 5.37 -3.42 5.07
CA ALA A 21 5.55 -3.31 3.63
C ALA A 21 5.24 -1.90 3.13
N LEU A 22 4.17 -1.29 3.66
CA LEU A 22 3.84 0.11 3.37
C LEU A 22 4.95 1.08 3.83
N ARG A 23 5.46 0.93 5.06
CA ARG A 23 6.52 1.79 5.60
C ARG A 23 7.78 1.71 4.74
N GLN A 24 8.15 0.52 4.29
CA GLN A 24 9.29 0.32 3.41
C GLN A 24 9.06 0.99 2.03
N ALA A 25 7.87 0.84 1.44
CA ALA A 25 7.54 1.51 0.19
C ALA A 25 7.61 3.04 0.31
N ILE A 26 7.05 3.60 1.38
CA ILE A 26 7.12 5.05 1.67
C ILE A 26 8.56 5.53 1.85
N ALA A 27 9.40 4.78 2.55
CA ALA A 27 10.81 5.12 2.75
C ALA A 27 11.56 5.16 1.42
N ASN A 28 11.43 4.10 0.61
CA ASN A 28 12.05 4.02 -0.71
C ASN A 28 11.58 5.14 -1.65
N ASP A 29 10.28 5.48 -1.63
CA ASP A 29 9.74 6.56 -2.45
C ASP A 29 10.31 7.91 -2.02
N LYS A 30 10.42 8.18 -0.72
CA LYS A 30 11.05 9.40 -0.20
C LYS A 30 12.52 9.49 -0.59
N GLU A 31 13.26 8.38 -0.49
CA GLU A 31 14.67 8.31 -0.92
C GLU A 31 14.83 8.61 -2.42
N ASN A 32 13.86 8.22 -3.23
CA ASN A 32 13.82 8.53 -4.67
C ASN A 32 13.27 9.93 -4.99
N GLY A 33 13.10 10.80 -4.00
CA GLY A 33 12.61 12.17 -4.18
C GLY A 33 11.13 12.28 -4.52
N LEU A 34 10.36 11.21 -4.31
CA LEU A 34 8.91 11.20 -4.49
C LEU A 34 8.21 11.66 -3.20
N ILE A 35 6.98 12.12 -3.35
CA ILE A 35 6.12 12.55 -2.24
C ILE A 35 4.97 11.56 -2.12
N PRO A 36 4.99 10.60 -1.17
CA PRO A 36 3.85 9.75 -0.89
C PRO A 36 2.72 10.58 -0.29
N PHE A 37 1.57 10.62 -0.96
CA PHE A 37 0.45 11.49 -0.56
C PHE A 37 -0.90 10.78 -0.46
N TYR A 38 -0.99 9.54 -0.96
CA TYR A 38 -2.23 8.78 -0.99
C TYR A 38 -1.97 7.30 -0.78
N LEU A 39 -2.85 6.65 -0.02
CA LEU A 39 -2.90 5.21 0.19
C LEU A 39 -4.33 4.74 -0.05
N CYS A 40 -4.49 3.68 -0.86
CA CYS A 40 -5.75 2.96 -0.96
C CYS A 40 -5.67 1.70 -0.08
N ALA A 41 -6.43 1.65 1.01
CA ALA A 41 -6.62 0.43 1.79
C ALA A 41 -7.95 -0.23 1.40
N THR A 42 -7.94 -1.54 1.24
CA THR A 42 -9.08 -2.31 0.73
C THR A 42 -9.73 -3.13 1.85
N LEU A 43 -11.03 -2.92 2.04
CA LEU A 43 -11.89 -3.75 2.88
C LEU A 43 -12.74 -4.65 1.97
N GLY A 44 -12.23 -5.84 1.68
CA GLY A 44 -12.82 -6.77 0.72
C GLY A 44 -12.19 -6.62 -0.66
N THR A 45 -11.05 -7.27 -0.87
CA THR A 45 -10.40 -7.34 -2.19
C THR A 45 -11.27 -8.14 -3.17
N THR A 46 -11.25 -7.74 -4.45
CA THR A 46 -12.12 -8.34 -5.48
C THR A 46 -11.89 -9.85 -5.64
N GLY A 47 -10.64 -10.31 -5.62
CA GLY A 47 -10.30 -11.71 -5.93
C GLY A 47 -10.49 -12.70 -4.78
N ALA A 48 -10.43 -12.23 -3.53
CA ALA A 48 -10.37 -13.12 -2.37
C ALA A 48 -11.16 -12.62 -1.15
N CYS A 49 -11.86 -11.48 -1.24
CA CYS A 49 -12.51 -10.81 -0.12
C CYS A 49 -11.54 -10.64 1.08
N ALA A 50 -10.27 -10.35 0.79
CA ALA A 50 -9.27 -10.09 1.82
C ALA A 50 -9.42 -8.67 2.38
N PHE A 51 -8.92 -8.46 3.60
CA PHE A 51 -9.04 -7.20 4.32
C PHE A 51 -7.66 -6.72 4.73
N ASP A 52 -7.26 -5.54 4.27
CA ASP A 52 -6.02 -4.90 4.67
C ASP A 52 -6.05 -4.56 6.16
N ASN A 53 -4.89 -4.60 6.83
CA ASN A 53 -4.84 -4.38 8.27
C ASN A 53 -4.88 -2.89 8.63
N LEU A 54 -6.08 -2.30 8.69
CA LEU A 54 -6.24 -0.86 8.99
C LEU A 54 -5.56 -0.39 10.28
N VAL A 55 -5.45 -1.26 11.31
CA VAL A 55 -4.80 -0.90 12.58
C VAL A 55 -3.30 -0.69 12.40
N GLU A 56 -2.67 -1.34 11.42
CA GLU A 56 -1.25 -1.15 11.10
C GLU A 56 -1.00 0.00 10.12
N LEU A 57 -2.02 0.36 9.32
CA LEU A 57 -1.92 1.35 8.24
C LEU A 57 -2.26 2.79 8.69
N GLY A 58 -3.13 2.93 9.69
CA GLY A 58 -3.42 4.21 10.36
C GLY A 58 -2.36 4.56 11.41
#